data_AF-U3GR31-F1
#
_entry.id   AF-U3GR31-F1
#
_cell.length_a   1.000
_cell.length_b   1.000
_cell.length_c   1.000
_cell.angle_alpha   90.00
_cell.angle_beta   90.00
_cell.angle_gamma   90.00
#
_symmetry.space_group_name_H-M   'P 1'
#
loop_
_entity.id
_entity.type
_entity.pdbx_description
1 polymer ?
#
loop_
_entity_poly.entity_id
_entity_poly.type
_entity_poly.pdbx_seq_one_letter_code
_entity_poly.pdbx_strand_id
1 'polypeptide(L)'
;MGQKVNPTGFRIGTFLPWKSRWFADNNSFKQFLIEDIRIRKELTKKLKLAGITGVEIERSPKSIVVTITVSRPGRAVQKAIERVMASGALGIKVVLAGRINGAEISRVEKFHQGSVPSQTLRVEIRFHSETMQ
;
A
#
# COMPACT_ATOMS: atom_id res chain seq x y z
N MET A 1 -41.62 7.01 -4.12
CA MET A 1 -40.37 6.40 -4.64
C MET A 1 -39.41 6.26 -3.46
N GLY A 2 -39.10 5.04 -3.00
CA GLY A 2 -38.31 4.82 -1.78
C GLY A 2 -36.80 4.99 -2.00
N GLN A 3 -36.12 5.66 -1.07
CA GLN A 3 -34.66 5.77 -1.10
C GLN A 3 -34.02 4.41 -0.74
N LYS A 4 -33.03 3.97 -1.54
CA LYS A 4 -32.30 2.72 -1.32
C LYS A 4 -30.97 2.99 -0.63
N VAL A 5 -30.67 2.19 0.40
CA VAL A 5 -29.41 2.26 1.15
C VAL A 5 -28.24 1.75 0.30
N ASN A 6 -27.05 2.34 0.49
CA ASN A 6 -25.83 1.83 -0.15
C ASN A 6 -25.50 0.42 0.37
N PRO A 7 -25.46 -0.61 -0.50
CA PRO A 7 -25.27 -1.99 -0.10
C PRO A 7 -23.87 -2.29 0.46
N THR A 8 -22.86 -1.50 0.12
CA THR A 8 -21.51 -1.62 0.67
C THR A 8 -21.48 -1.08 2.09
N GLY A 9 -22.03 0.12 2.29
CA GLY A 9 -22.12 0.75 3.62
C GLY A 9 -22.90 -0.11 4.61
N PHE A 10 -24.02 -0.69 4.17
CA PHE A 10 -24.85 -1.57 4.98
C PHE A 10 -24.15 -2.86 5.44
N ARG A 11 -23.12 -3.32 4.70
CA ARG A 11 -22.41 -4.58 4.97
C ARG A 11 -21.06 -4.40 5.64
N ILE A 12 -20.58 -3.16 5.81
CA ILE A 12 -19.33 -2.88 6.51
C ILE A 12 -19.48 -3.28 7.99
N GLY A 13 -18.48 -3.98 8.53
CA GLY A 13 -18.42 -4.40 9.93
C GLY A 13 -19.01 -5.79 10.22
N THR A 14 -19.94 -6.28 9.40
CA THR A 14 -20.45 -7.66 9.48
C THR A 14 -19.83 -8.57 8.44
N PHE A 15 -19.88 -8.17 7.16
CA PHE A 15 -19.43 -9.00 6.03
C PHE A 15 -18.24 -8.41 5.28
N LEU A 16 -18.12 -7.07 5.24
CA LEU A 16 -17.03 -6.38 4.57
C LEU A 16 -16.11 -5.67 5.59
N PRO A 17 -14.78 -5.78 5.44
CA PRO A 17 -13.84 -5.06 6.29
C PRO A 17 -13.80 -3.56 5.95
N TRP A 18 -13.33 -2.77 6.91
CA TRP A 18 -13.06 -1.35 6.72
C TRP A 18 -11.82 -1.16 5.84
N LYS A 19 -11.90 -0.24 4.86
CA LYS A 19 -10.76 0.09 4.00
C LYS A 19 -9.69 0.94 4.70
N SER A 20 -10.05 1.63 5.77
CA SER A 20 -9.10 2.37 6.63
C SER A 20 -9.30 1.87 8.05
N ARG A 21 -8.25 1.31 8.65
CA ARG A 21 -8.27 0.67 9.97
C ARG A 21 -7.29 1.38 10.89
N TRP A 22 -7.80 2.29 11.69
CA TRP A 22 -7.01 3.02 12.67
C TRP A 22 -7.91 3.65 13.72
N PHE A 23 -7.33 3.96 14.87
CA PHE A 23 -7.99 4.66 15.96
C PHE A 23 -7.37 6.05 16.14
N ALA A 24 -8.19 7.04 16.47
CA ALA A 24 -7.73 8.40 16.71
C ALA A 24 -8.63 9.10 17.73
N ASP A 25 -8.04 10.00 18.50
CA ASP A 25 -8.77 10.89 19.39
C ASP A 25 -9.55 11.94 18.58
N ASN A 26 -10.54 12.56 19.21
CA ASN A 26 -11.40 13.55 18.56
C ASN A 26 -10.62 14.70 17.89
N ASN A 27 -9.49 15.10 18.46
CA ASN A 27 -8.69 16.21 17.95
C ASN A 27 -7.83 15.82 16.73
N SER A 28 -7.38 14.57 16.66
CA SER A 28 -6.50 14.06 15.59
C SER A 28 -7.26 13.41 14.44
N PHE A 29 -8.49 12.92 14.68
CA PHE A 29 -9.32 12.25 13.69
C PHE A 29 -9.48 13.03 12.38
N LYS A 30 -9.81 14.33 12.48
CA LYS A 30 -10.03 15.19 11.31
C LYS A 30 -8.78 15.25 10.42
N GLN A 31 -7.60 15.38 11.04
CA GLN A 31 -6.34 15.49 10.31
C GLN A 31 -6.00 14.19 9.59
N PHE A 32 -6.14 13.05 10.28
CA PHE A 32 -5.87 11.73 9.70
C PHE A 32 -6.84 11.38 8.56
N LEU A 33 -8.12 11.75 8.70
CA LEU A 33 -9.11 11.55 7.64
C LEU A 33 -8.76 12.34 6.37
N ILE A 34 -8.41 13.63 6.52
CA ILE A 34 -8.02 14.48 5.38
C ILE A 34 -6.77 13.92 4.71
N GLU A 35 -5.80 13.46 5.51
CA GLU A 35 -4.58 12.86 5.01
C GLU A 35 -4.84 11.54 4.27
N ASP A 36 -5.70 10.65 4.78
CA ASP A 36 -6.12 9.41 4.09
C ASP A 36 -6.76 9.70 2.74
N ILE A 37 -7.66 10.70 2.66
CA ILE A 37 -8.29 11.12 1.40
C ILE A 37 -7.23 11.60 0.41
N ARG A 38 -6.27 12.41 0.87
CA ARG A 38 -5.17 12.91 0.04
C ARG A 38 -4.28 11.77 -0.47
N ILE A 39 -3.89 10.84 0.42
CA ILE A 39 -3.09 9.66 0.08
C ILE A 39 -3.80 8.84 -1.00
N ARG A 40 -5.09 8.53 -0.81
CA ARG A 40 -5.89 7.77 -1.79
C ARG A 40 -5.96 8.49 -3.13
N LYS A 41 -6.28 9.79 -3.14
CA LYS A 41 -6.38 10.58 -4.38
C LYS A 41 -5.06 10.58 -5.15
N GLU A 42 -3.94 10.78 -4.46
CA GLU A 42 -2.60 10.78 -5.06
C GLU A 42 -2.18 9.39 -5.54
N LEU A 43 -2.51 8.34 -4.79
CA LEU A 43 -2.26 6.96 -5.22
C LEU A 43 -3.04 6.62 -6.49
N THR A 44 -4.35 6.87 -6.50
CA THR A 44 -5.19 6.59 -7.67
C THR A 44 -4.74 7.40 -8.89
N LYS A 45 -4.37 8.67 -8.71
CA LYS A 45 -3.86 9.51 -9.80
C LYS A 45 -2.54 8.97 -10.37
N LYS A 46 -1.53 8.71 -9.51
CA LYS A 46 -0.22 8.28 -10.01
C LYS A 46 -0.23 6.83 -10.51
N LEU A 47 -0.98 5.92 -9.88
CA LEU A 47 -0.99 4.49 -10.22
C LEU A 47 -2.17 4.09 -11.12
N LYS A 48 -2.82 5.05 -11.80
CA LYS A 48 -3.96 4.81 -12.71
C LYS A 48 -3.70 3.70 -13.75
N LEU A 49 -2.48 3.65 -14.28
CA LEU A 49 -2.07 2.67 -15.29
C LEU A 49 -1.78 1.26 -14.73
N ALA A 50 -1.61 1.10 -13.41
CA ALA A 50 -1.38 -0.18 -12.77
C ALA A 50 -2.68 -0.95 -12.48
N GLY A 51 -3.84 -0.30 -12.68
CA GLY A 51 -5.16 -0.87 -12.43
C GLY A 51 -5.35 -1.24 -10.96
N ILE A 52 -5.42 -0.22 -10.09
CA ILE A 52 -5.68 -0.38 -8.66
C ILE A 52 -7.12 -0.84 -8.46
N THR A 53 -7.29 -1.94 -7.74
CA THR A 53 -8.59 -2.49 -7.35
C THR A 53 -8.99 -2.04 -5.94
N GLY A 54 -8.02 -1.97 -5.03
CA GLY A 54 -8.23 -1.67 -3.62
C GLY A 54 -7.05 -0.91 -3.03
N VAL A 55 -7.34 -0.06 -2.05
CA VAL A 55 -6.35 0.59 -1.19
C VAL A 55 -6.82 0.42 0.23
N GLU A 56 -5.99 -0.18 1.05
CA GLU A 56 -6.22 -0.35 2.49
C GLU A 56 -5.17 0.46 3.25
N ILE A 57 -5.61 1.15 4.28
CA ILE A 57 -4.74 2.01 5.10
C ILE A 57 -4.86 1.57 6.54
N GLU A 58 -3.76 1.12 7.12
CA GLU A 58 -3.67 0.84 8.54
C GLU A 58 -2.73 1.87 9.18
N ARG A 59 -3.17 2.50 10.27
CA ARG A 59 -2.33 3.46 11.01
C ARG A 59 -2.08 2.97 12.41
N SER A 60 -0.80 2.95 12.77
CA SER A 60 -0.30 2.89 14.14
C SER A 60 0.22 4.26 14.55
N PRO A 61 0.40 4.57 15.85
CA PRO A 61 0.86 5.89 16.29
C PRO A 61 2.17 6.38 15.66
N LYS A 62 3.04 5.45 15.22
CA LYS A 62 4.36 5.75 14.64
C LYS A 62 4.48 5.43 13.16
N SER A 63 3.52 4.73 12.56
CA SER A 63 3.66 4.21 11.20
C SER A 63 2.32 4.12 10.48
N ILE A 64 2.36 4.34 9.17
CA ILE A 64 1.22 4.18 8.28
C ILE A 64 1.60 3.08 7.30
N VAL A 65 0.79 2.03 7.26
CA VAL A 65 0.91 0.91 6.32
C VAL A 65 -0.17 1.10 5.26
N VAL A 66 0.25 1.11 4.00
CA VAL A 66 -0.68 1.26 2.86
C VAL A 66 -0.56 0.02 1.98
N THR A 67 -1.60 -0.80 2.01
CA THR A 67 -1.69 -2.01 1.20
C THR A 67 -2.48 -1.69 -0.07
N ILE A 68 -1.86 -1.94 -1.23
CA ILE A 68 -2.45 -1.60 -2.53
C ILE A 68 -2.67 -2.88 -3.32
N THR A 69 -3.92 -3.20 -3.63
CA THR A 69 -4.28 -4.31 -4.49
C THR A 69 -4.26 -3.84 -5.93
N VAL A 70 -3.34 -4.38 -6.75
CA VAL A 70 -3.15 -4.01 -8.15
C VAL A 70 -3.31 -5.20 -9.07
N SER A 71 -3.96 -4.98 -10.22
CA SER A 71 -4.06 -5.97 -11.29
C SER A 71 -2.74 -6.15 -12.06
N ARG A 72 -1.86 -5.12 -12.08
CA ARG A 72 -0.57 -5.14 -12.79
C ARG A 72 0.59 -4.69 -11.89
N PRO A 73 1.12 -5.57 -11.01
CA PRO A 73 2.16 -5.24 -10.03
C PRO A 73 3.44 -4.62 -10.60
N GLY A 74 3.91 -5.05 -11.78
CA GLY A 74 5.19 -4.58 -12.33
C GLY A 74 5.30 -3.06 -12.49
N ARG A 75 4.23 -2.38 -12.91
CA ARG A 75 4.20 -0.90 -12.98
C ARG A 75 4.05 -0.24 -11.61
N ALA A 76 3.39 -0.90 -10.67
CA ALA A 76 3.19 -0.38 -9.32
C ALA A 76 4.53 -0.34 -8.55
N VAL A 77 5.35 -1.38 -8.69
CA VAL A 77 6.68 -1.46 -8.07
C VAL A 77 7.58 -0.32 -8.53
N GLN A 78 7.63 -0.05 -9.85
CA GLN A 78 8.46 1.03 -10.39
C GLN A 78 8.12 2.40 -9.76
N LYS A 79 6.83 2.69 -9.59
CA LYS A 79 6.37 3.94 -8.96
C LYS A 79 6.59 3.97 -7.45
N ALA A 80 6.51 2.82 -6.78
CA ALA A 80 6.83 2.73 -5.36
C ALA A 80 8.32 3.04 -5.12
N ILE A 81 9.20 2.48 -5.94
CA ILE A 81 10.64 2.73 -5.90
C ILE A 81 10.93 4.21 -6.12
N GLU A 82 10.38 4.81 -7.18
CA GLU A 82 10.58 6.22 -7.51
C GLU A 82 10.16 7.14 -6.34
N ARG A 83 9.03 6.86 -5.69
CA ARG A 83 8.55 7.65 -4.54
C ARG A 83 9.43 7.50 -3.30
N VAL A 84 9.92 6.30 -3.01
CA VAL A 84 10.79 6.08 -1.85
C VAL A 84 12.14 6.74 -2.06
N MET A 85 12.70 6.65 -3.26
CA MET A 85 13.90 7.42 -3.64
C MET A 85 13.66 8.93 -3.53
N ALA A 86 12.50 9.43 -3.99
CA ALA A 86 12.13 10.84 -3.87
C ALA A 86 11.91 11.30 -2.41
N SER A 87 11.58 10.38 -1.49
CA SER A 87 11.47 10.68 -0.06
C SER A 87 12.82 10.80 0.67
N GLY A 88 13.93 10.62 -0.06
CA GLY A 88 15.29 10.75 0.49
C GLY A 88 15.90 9.45 1.00
N ALA A 89 15.33 8.29 0.67
CA ALA A 89 15.94 7.00 0.99
C ALA A 89 17.24 6.80 0.18
N LEU A 90 18.28 6.28 0.83
CA LEU A 90 19.57 5.97 0.19
C LEU A 90 19.47 4.78 -0.79
N GLY A 91 18.52 3.88 -0.56
CA GLY A 91 18.21 2.78 -1.46
C GLY A 91 16.96 2.02 -1.04
N ILE A 92 16.38 1.29 -1.99
CA ILE A 92 15.22 0.43 -1.80
C ILE A 92 15.41 -0.88 -2.56
N LYS A 93 15.02 -1.98 -1.92
CA LYS A 93 14.93 -3.31 -2.53
C LYS A 93 13.51 -3.85 -2.35
N VAL A 94 12.84 -4.17 -3.46
CA VAL A 94 11.51 -4.78 -3.49
C VAL A 94 11.64 -6.17 -4.09
N VAL A 95 11.16 -7.19 -3.39
CA VAL A 95 11.16 -8.57 -3.89
C VAL A 95 9.71 -9.04 -3.94
N LEU A 96 9.27 -9.45 -5.12
CA LEU A 96 7.98 -10.11 -5.34
C LEU A 96 8.24 -11.57 -5.65
N ALA A 97 7.56 -12.49 -4.96
CA ALA A 97 7.64 -13.91 -5.21
C ALA A 97 6.24 -14.49 -5.38
N GLY A 98 6.01 -15.25 -6.45
CA GLY A 98 4.74 -15.94 -6.68
C GLY A 98 4.34 -16.02 -8.15
N ARG A 99 3.06 -16.31 -8.40
CA ARG A 99 2.46 -16.34 -9.75
C ARG A 99 2.17 -14.93 -10.25
N ILE A 100 3.24 -14.18 -10.52
CA ILE A 100 3.15 -12.76 -10.88
C ILE A 100 2.34 -12.61 -12.17
N ASN A 101 1.35 -11.70 -12.16
CA ASN A 101 0.39 -11.48 -13.24
C ASN A 101 -0.41 -12.74 -13.67
N GLY A 102 -0.61 -13.71 -12.77
CA GLY A 102 -1.39 -14.91 -13.05
C GLY A 102 -0.65 -15.99 -13.86
N ALA A 103 0.67 -15.90 -13.98
CA ALA A 103 1.49 -16.91 -14.64
C ALA A 103 1.32 -18.31 -14.02
N GLU A 104 1.38 -19.37 -14.84
CA GLU A 104 1.31 -20.76 -14.38
C GLU A 104 2.51 -21.20 -13.53
N ILE A 105 3.63 -20.52 -13.70
CA ILE A 105 4.87 -20.83 -13.00
C ILE A 105 5.19 -19.67 -12.07
N SER A 106 5.49 -20.00 -10.81
CA SER A 106 5.93 -19.00 -9.84
C SER A 106 7.30 -18.45 -10.22
N ARG A 107 7.46 -17.14 -10.12
CA ARG A 107 8.72 -16.45 -10.36
C ARG A 107 9.03 -15.48 -9.23
N VAL A 108 10.32 -15.20 -9.05
CA VAL A 108 10.81 -14.21 -8.09
C VAL A 108 11.38 -13.04 -8.88
N GLU A 109 10.73 -11.88 -8.77
CA GLU A 109 11.22 -10.63 -9.34
C GLU A 109 11.83 -9.77 -8.24
N LYS A 110 13.09 -9.38 -8.46
CA LYS A 110 13.83 -8.49 -7.57
C LYS A 110 13.99 -7.15 -8.26
N PHE A 111 13.57 -6.08 -7.60
CA PHE A 111 13.76 -4.71 -8.03
C PHE A 111 14.63 -4.00 -6.98
N HIS A 112 15.62 -3.25 -7.44
CA HIS A 112 16.56 -2.56 -6.55
C HIS A 112 16.96 -1.22 -7.16
N GLN A 113 17.02 -0.19 -6.33
CA GLN A 113 17.52 1.14 -6.72
C GLN A 113 18.22 1.80 -5.53
N GLY A 114 19.32 2.51 -5.79
CA GLY A 114 20.16 3.11 -4.73
C GLY A 114 21.11 2.10 -4.08
N SER A 115 21.54 2.37 -2.84
CA SER A 115 22.46 1.51 -2.08
C SER A 115 21.73 0.87 -0.89
N VAL A 116 21.60 -0.46 -0.90
CA VAL A 116 21.03 -1.26 0.20
C VAL A 116 22.05 -2.32 0.65
N PRO A 117 23.00 -1.98 1.54
CA PRO A 117 24.04 -2.90 1.96
C PRO A 117 23.51 -3.89 3.01
N SER A 118 23.16 -5.10 2.57
CA SER A 118 22.56 -6.13 3.44
C SER A 118 23.53 -6.76 4.46
N GLN A 119 24.84 -6.58 4.28
CA GLN A 119 25.87 -7.13 5.18
C GLN A 119 26.33 -6.12 6.25
N THR A 120 25.96 -4.85 6.13
CA THR A 120 26.46 -3.78 7.01
C THR A 120 25.52 -3.56 8.20
N LEU A 121 25.89 -4.09 9.37
CA LEU A 121 25.09 -4.01 10.60
C LEU A 121 24.90 -2.59 11.16
N ARG A 122 25.75 -1.63 10.78
CA ARG A 122 25.69 -0.24 11.28
C ARG A 122 24.64 0.64 10.58
N VAL A 123 23.99 0.14 9.54
CA VAL A 123 23.01 0.89 8.73
C VAL A 123 21.60 0.55 9.20
N GLU A 124 20.76 1.57 9.43
CA GLU A 124 19.34 1.36 9.75
C GLU A 124 18.59 0.88 8.50
N ILE A 125 18.21 -0.40 8.48
CA ILE A 125 17.43 -1.00 7.39
C ILE A 125 16.06 -1.38 7.94
N ARG A 126 15.00 -0.77 7.38
CA ARG A 126 13.62 -1.15 7.68
C ARG A 126 13.19 -2.27 6.73
N PHE A 127 13.10 -3.49 7.27
CA PHE A 127 12.63 -4.68 6.55
C PHE A 127 11.19 -5.01 6.92
N HIS A 128 10.40 -5.41 5.93
CA HIS A 128 9.04 -5.90 6.11
C HIS A 128 8.75 -6.95 5.03
N SER A 129 8.12 -8.06 5.42
CA SER A 129 7.68 -9.12 4.51
C SER A 129 6.26 -9.52 4.85
N GLU A 130 5.41 -9.63 3.84
CA GLU A 130 4.02 -10.02 3.97
C GLU A 130 3.72 -11.11 2.93
N THR A 131 2.98 -12.14 3.33
CA THR A 131 2.50 -13.21 2.46
C THR A 131 1.00 -13.01 2.29
N MET A 132 0.55 -12.74 1.06
CA MET A 132 -0.89 -12.73 0.77
C MET A 132 -1.39 -14.18 0.74
N GLN A 133 -2.30 -14.53 1.64
CA GLN A 133 -3.04 -15.81 1.64
C GLN A 133 -4.17 -15.78 0.62
#